data_AF-A0AAV4GGY1-F1
#
_entry.id   AF-A0AAV4GGY1-F1
#
_cell.length_a   1.000
_cell.length_b   1.000
_cell.length_c   1.000
_cell.angle_alpha   90.00
_cell.angle_beta   90.00
_cell.angle_gamma   90.00
#
_symmetry.space_group_name_H-M   'P 1'
#
loop_
_entity.id
_entity.type
_entity.pdbx_description
1 polymer ?
#
loop_
_entity_poly.entity_id
_entity_poly.type
_entity_poly.pdbx_seq_one_letter_code
_entity_poly.pdbx_strand_id
1 'polypeptide(L)'
;MKFKLKKSRSLARKKGKIEEAVTFTVAEQQIPTASQEPVKSLGSWYDSSMKDTRRGVETVKFATEGLLAINKCRLQSKFKVWCLQFILIPKLLWPLLVYNICCATVKSDEAQINKYTRKLLGVPPGLSDVAMYSRKAKLKLPVKADEKLPKPLTKQKSTSR
;
A
#
# COMPACT_ATOMS: atom_id res chain seq x y z
N MET A 1 -8.32 35.94 -4.74
CA MET A 1 -8.64 34.51 -5.00
C MET A 1 -10.13 34.29 -4.72
N LYS A 2 -10.86 33.50 -5.52
CA LYS A 2 -12.29 33.19 -5.29
C LYS A 2 -12.44 31.90 -4.47
N PHE A 3 -13.23 31.94 -3.40
CA PHE A 3 -13.50 30.78 -2.54
C PHE A 3 -14.33 29.72 -3.28
N LYS A 4 -14.01 28.43 -3.10
CA LYS A 4 -14.66 27.32 -3.80
C LYS A 4 -15.34 26.39 -2.79
N LEU A 5 -16.63 26.61 -2.52
CA LEU A 5 -17.42 25.78 -1.60
C LEU A 5 -17.33 24.28 -1.88
N LYS A 6 -17.34 23.87 -3.17
CA LYS A 6 -17.27 22.46 -3.55
C LYS A 6 -15.99 21.76 -3.06
N LYS A 7 -14.91 22.51 -2.81
CA LYS A 7 -13.62 21.96 -2.35
C LYS A 7 -13.39 22.12 -0.85
N SER A 8 -14.31 22.79 -0.14
CA SER A 8 -14.16 23.13 1.27
C SER A 8 -15.19 22.37 2.11
N ARG A 9 -14.77 21.89 3.29
CA ARG A 9 -15.65 21.27 4.27
C ARG A 9 -15.38 21.82 5.65
N SER A 10 -16.43 21.98 6.42
CA SER A 10 -16.35 22.36 7.82
C SER A 10 -16.45 21.13 8.72
N LEU A 11 -15.75 21.18 9.86
CA LEU A 11 -15.88 20.21 10.94
C LEU A 11 -15.60 20.95 12.26
N ALA A 12 -16.61 20.99 13.13
CA ALA A 12 -16.46 21.52 14.49
C ALA A 12 -16.42 20.37 15.48
N ARG A 13 -15.48 20.42 16.43
CA ARG A 13 -15.30 19.38 17.44
C ARG A 13 -15.06 20.01 18.80
N LYS A 14 -15.92 19.70 19.76
CA LYS A 14 -15.79 20.15 21.16
C LYS A 14 -15.70 18.94 22.07
N LYS A 15 -14.67 18.91 22.93
CA LYS A 15 -14.39 17.78 23.85
C LYS A 15 -14.41 16.41 23.15
N GLY A 16 -13.90 16.33 21.92
CA GLY A 16 -13.81 15.09 21.15
C GLY A 16 -15.11 14.62 20.48
N LYS A 17 -16.25 15.31 20.68
CA LYS A 17 -17.52 15.06 19.99
C LYS A 17 -17.73 16.04 18.85
N ILE A 18 -18.36 15.57 17.78
CA ILE A 18 -18.69 16.39 16.60
C ILE A 18 -19.87 17.28 16.97
N GLU A 19 -19.73 18.58 16.77
CA GLU A 19 -20.82 19.54 16.98
C GLU A 19 -21.41 19.92 15.61
N GLU A 20 -22.54 19.31 15.27
CA GLU A 20 -23.22 19.54 13.98
C GLU A 20 -24.00 20.87 13.96
N ALA A 21 -24.23 21.47 15.13
CA ALA A 21 -24.92 22.75 15.26
C ALA A 21 -24.07 23.96 14.81
N VAL A 22 -22.75 23.80 14.72
CA VAL A 22 -21.84 24.88 14.32
C VAL A 22 -21.71 24.90 12.80
N THR A 23 -22.32 25.90 12.18
CA THR A 23 -22.23 26.14 10.73
C THR A 23 -21.24 27.26 10.45
N PHE A 24 -20.50 27.13 9.35
CA PHE A 24 -19.51 28.11 8.92
C PHE A 24 -19.97 28.74 7.61
N THR A 25 -19.96 30.07 7.57
CA THR A 25 -20.31 30.85 6.38
C THR A 25 -19.08 31.61 5.89
N VAL A 26 -18.84 31.57 4.58
CA VAL A 26 -17.78 32.34 3.91
C VAL A 26 -18.40 32.99 2.68
N ALA A 27 -18.26 34.31 2.56
CA ALA A 27 -18.86 35.09 1.47
C ALA A 27 -20.37 34.82 1.30
N GLU A 28 -21.12 34.88 2.40
CA GLU A 28 -22.58 34.66 2.48
C GLU A 28 -23.06 33.25 2.07
N GLN A 29 -22.14 32.33 1.80
CA GLN A 29 -22.46 30.95 1.45
C GLN A 29 -22.06 29.98 2.56
N GLN A 30 -22.96 29.04 2.89
CA GLN A 30 -22.74 28.04 3.93
C GLN A 30 -21.82 26.92 3.43
N ILE A 31 -20.77 26.61 4.19
CA ILE A 31 -19.85 25.52 3.90
C ILE A 31 -20.48 24.19 4.32
N PRO A 32 -20.58 23.20 3.41
CA PRO A 32 -21.09 21.87 3.76
C PRO A 32 -20.19 21.17 4.77
N THR A 33 -20.79 20.44 5.70
CA THR A 33 -20.07 19.73 6.76
C THR A 33 -19.45 18.43 6.23
N ALA A 34 -18.29 18.04 6.74
CA ALA A 34 -17.63 16.78 6.38
C ALA A 34 -18.45 15.52 6.73
N SER A 35 -19.45 15.63 7.63
CA SER A 35 -20.43 14.57 7.91
C SER A 35 -21.42 14.35 6.77
N GLN A 36 -21.83 15.42 6.08
CA GLN A 36 -22.80 15.36 4.99
C GLN A 36 -22.13 14.95 3.68
N GLU A 37 -21.00 15.61 3.38
CA GLU A 37 -20.24 15.35 2.16
C GLU A 37 -18.75 15.17 2.50
N PRO A 38 -18.25 13.93 2.58
CA PRO A 38 -16.83 13.70 2.77
C PRO A 38 -16.03 14.22 1.57
N VAL A 39 -14.81 14.69 1.81
CA VAL A 39 -13.96 15.26 0.75
C VAL A 39 -12.70 14.43 0.56
N LYS A 40 -12.33 14.25 -0.70
CA LYS A 40 -11.04 13.69 -1.09
C LYS A 40 -10.04 14.81 -1.35
N SER A 41 -8.90 14.79 -0.65
CA SER A 41 -7.77 15.66 -0.96
C SER A 41 -6.45 14.89 -0.88
N LEU A 42 -5.56 15.11 -1.85
CA LEU A 42 -4.25 14.45 -1.95
C LEU A 42 -4.28 12.91 -1.92
N GLY A 43 -5.40 12.30 -2.32
CA GLY A 43 -5.58 10.85 -2.28
C GLY A 43 -6.20 10.33 -0.97
N SER A 44 -6.23 11.14 0.08
CA SER A 44 -6.88 10.83 1.36
C SER A 44 -8.35 11.25 1.34
N TRP A 45 -9.20 10.43 1.93
CA TRP A 45 -10.59 10.78 2.23
C TRP A 45 -10.72 11.33 3.65
N TYR A 46 -11.42 12.44 3.78
CA TYR A 46 -11.70 13.09 5.05
C TYR A 46 -13.20 12.98 5.35
N ASP A 47 -13.50 12.09 6.28
CA ASP A 47 -14.83 11.88 6.82
C ASP A 47 -14.92 12.49 8.23
N SER A 48 -16.14 12.65 8.74
CA SER A 48 -16.40 13.23 10.07
C SER A 48 -15.69 12.53 11.24
N SER A 49 -15.40 11.24 11.09
CA SER A 49 -14.65 10.43 12.06
C SER A 49 -13.18 10.87 12.18
N MET A 50 -12.59 11.43 11.11
CA MET A 50 -11.16 11.74 10.98
C MET A 50 -10.23 10.56 11.36
N LYS A 51 -10.73 9.32 11.28
CA LYS A 51 -9.98 8.10 11.59
C LYS A 51 -9.76 7.29 10.34
N ASP A 52 -8.55 6.75 10.23
CA ASP A 52 -8.13 5.91 9.10
C ASP A 52 -8.51 4.43 9.26
N THR A 53 -9.14 4.05 10.37
CA THR A 53 -9.46 2.64 10.68
C THR A 53 -10.33 1.97 9.62
N ARG A 54 -11.32 2.67 9.08
CA ARG A 54 -12.16 2.15 7.99
C ARG A 54 -11.35 1.88 6.73
N ARG A 55 -10.39 2.76 6.42
CA ARG A 55 -9.52 2.66 5.24
C ARG A 55 -8.57 1.48 5.34
N GLY A 56 -8.09 1.17 6.56
CA GLY A 56 -7.34 -0.06 6.81
C GLY A 56 -8.16 -1.31 6.44
N VAL A 57 -9.41 -1.40 6.89
CA VAL A 57 -10.31 -2.54 6.56
C VAL A 57 -10.59 -2.62 5.06
N GLU A 58 -10.83 -1.48 4.39
CA GLU A 58 -11.02 -1.42 2.94
C GLU A 58 -9.76 -1.91 2.18
N THR A 59 -8.57 -1.54 2.65
CA THR A 59 -7.29 -1.96 2.06
C THR A 59 -7.10 -3.46 2.15
N VAL A 60 -7.40 -4.07 3.30
CA VAL A 60 -7.36 -5.52 3.49
C VAL A 60 -8.32 -6.22 2.53
N LYS A 61 -9.57 -5.74 2.44
CA LYS A 61 -10.56 -6.30 1.50
C LYS A 61 -10.10 -6.19 0.05
N PHE A 62 -9.55 -5.05 -0.34
CA PHE A 62 -8.99 -4.86 -1.67
C PHE A 62 -7.82 -5.82 -1.95
N ALA A 63 -6.94 -6.04 -0.97
CA ALA A 63 -5.86 -7.01 -1.07
C ALA A 63 -6.39 -8.44 -1.28
N THR A 64 -7.38 -8.85 -0.47
CA THR A 64 -7.94 -10.21 -0.56
C THR A 64 -8.67 -10.45 -1.88
N GLU A 65 -9.47 -9.50 -2.33
CA GLU A 65 -10.16 -9.55 -3.63
C GLU A 65 -9.17 -9.59 -4.80
N GLY A 66 -8.12 -8.76 -4.75
CA GLY A 66 -7.06 -8.76 -5.75
C GLY A 66 -6.31 -10.09 -5.83
N LEU A 67 -5.97 -10.68 -4.68
CA LEU A 67 -5.35 -12.01 -4.62
C LEU A 67 -6.25 -13.10 -5.18
N LEU A 68 -7.54 -13.07 -4.85
CA LEU A 68 -8.53 -14.02 -5.37
C LEU A 68 -8.70 -13.88 -6.88
N ALA A 69 -8.74 -12.66 -7.40
CA ALA A 69 -8.84 -12.38 -8.82
C ALA A 69 -7.63 -12.96 -9.59
N ILE A 70 -6.40 -12.66 -9.14
CA ILE A 70 -5.17 -13.20 -9.75
C ILE A 70 -5.15 -14.72 -9.71
N ASN A 71 -5.60 -15.32 -8.61
CA ASN A 71 -5.63 -16.77 -8.49
C ASN A 71 -6.63 -17.41 -9.47
N LYS A 72 -7.80 -16.78 -9.67
CA LYS A 72 -8.85 -17.23 -10.61
C LYS A 72 -8.46 -17.08 -12.08
N CYS A 73 -7.55 -16.17 -12.44
CA CYS A 73 -7.11 -16.01 -13.82
C CYS A 73 -6.53 -17.32 -14.40
N ARG A 74 -6.82 -17.62 -15.67
CA ARG A 74 -6.25 -18.76 -16.41
C ARG A 74 -4.86 -18.44 -16.99
N LEU A 75 -3.99 -17.87 -16.16
CA LEU A 75 -2.61 -17.54 -16.52
C LEU A 75 -1.63 -18.59 -15.96
N GLN A 76 -0.47 -18.75 -16.58
CA GLN A 76 0.62 -19.53 -15.98
C GLN A 76 1.07 -18.87 -14.67
N SER A 77 1.57 -19.67 -13.73
CA SER A 77 1.98 -19.19 -12.40
C SER A 77 2.98 -18.03 -12.45
N LYS A 78 3.92 -18.04 -13.40
CA LYS A 78 4.92 -16.97 -13.57
C LYS A 78 4.25 -15.62 -13.84
N PHE A 79 3.25 -15.59 -14.71
CA PHE A 79 2.49 -14.38 -15.03
C PHE A 79 1.59 -13.93 -13.88
N LYS A 80 1.05 -14.88 -13.08
CA LYS A 80 0.29 -14.53 -11.87
C LYS A 80 1.16 -13.82 -10.83
N VAL A 81 2.39 -14.31 -10.62
CA VAL A 81 3.37 -13.66 -9.73
C VAL A 81 3.79 -12.31 -10.29
N TRP A 82 3.95 -12.18 -11.60
CA TRP A 82 4.20 -10.89 -12.25
C TRP A 82 3.05 -9.89 -12.00
N CYS A 83 1.79 -10.31 -12.18
CA CYS A 83 0.63 -9.47 -11.87
C CYS A 83 0.58 -9.08 -10.39
N LEU A 84 0.91 -10.00 -9.49
CA LEU A 84 1.01 -9.70 -8.06
C LEU A 84 2.03 -8.57 -7.81
N GLN A 85 3.25 -8.73 -8.33
CA GLN A 85 4.35 -7.81 -8.10
C GLN A 85 4.14 -6.42 -8.73
N PHE A 86 3.63 -6.37 -9.96
CA PHE A 86 3.58 -5.15 -10.76
C PHE A 86 2.19 -4.50 -10.83
N ILE A 87 1.13 -5.19 -10.41
CA ILE A 87 -0.23 -4.65 -10.43
C ILE A 87 -0.79 -4.53 -9.02
N LEU A 88 -0.80 -5.61 -8.23
CA LEU A 88 -1.46 -5.60 -6.93
C LEU A 88 -0.64 -4.83 -5.88
N ILE A 89 0.66 -5.11 -5.76
CA ILE A 89 1.52 -4.45 -4.76
C ILE A 89 1.57 -2.93 -4.96
N PRO A 90 1.77 -2.38 -6.17
CA PRO A 90 1.77 -0.92 -6.36
C PRO A 90 0.43 -0.26 -6.02
N LYS A 91 -0.69 -0.95 -6.28
CA LYS A 91 -2.02 -0.46 -5.89
C LYS A 91 -2.23 -0.47 -4.38
N LEU A 92 -1.65 -1.43 -3.66
CA LEU A 92 -1.67 -1.50 -2.19
C LEU A 92 -0.70 -0.51 -1.54
N LEU A 93 0.42 -0.18 -2.21
CA LEU A 93 1.41 0.76 -1.69
C LEU A 93 0.81 2.15 -1.45
N TRP A 94 -0.08 2.61 -2.33
CA TRP A 94 -0.72 3.90 -2.20
C TRP A 94 -1.54 4.09 -0.91
N PRO A 95 -2.55 3.25 -0.58
CA PRO A 95 -3.29 3.38 0.67
C PRO A 95 -2.41 3.17 1.91
N LEU A 96 -1.37 2.34 1.84
CA LEU A 96 -0.40 2.16 2.93
C LEU A 96 0.43 3.42 3.20
N LEU A 97 0.72 4.21 2.17
CA LEU A 97 1.46 5.47 2.29
C LEU A 97 0.57 6.64 2.75
N VAL A 98 -0.70 6.62 2.34
CA VAL A 98 -1.64 7.71 2.56
C VAL A 98 -2.32 7.65 3.93
N TYR A 99 -2.59 6.45 4.46
CA TYR A 99 -3.37 6.25 5.68
C TYR A 99 -2.53 5.64 6.80
N ASN A 100 -2.87 6.00 8.04
CA ASN A 100 -2.26 5.38 9.22
C ASN A 100 -2.89 4.01 9.48
N ILE A 101 -2.37 2.98 8.83
CA ILE A 101 -2.79 1.59 9.00
C ILE A 101 -1.94 0.93 10.09
N CYS A 102 -2.56 0.15 10.98
CA CYS A 102 -1.85 -0.55 12.03
C CYS A 102 -0.86 -1.58 11.45
N CYS A 103 0.37 -1.61 11.95
CA CYS A 103 1.39 -2.58 11.52
C CYS A 103 0.95 -4.04 11.67
N ALA A 104 0.10 -4.34 12.66
CA ALA A 104 -0.44 -5.70 12.85
C ALA A 104 -1.29 -6.14 11.66
N THR A 105 -2.12 -5.24 11.13
CA THR A 105 -2.93 -5.49 9.93
C THR A 105 -2.03 -5.72 8.72
N VAL A 106 -1.04 -4.86 8.52
CA VAL A 106 -0.09 -4.98 7.39
C VAL A 106 0.67 -6.30 7.43
N LYS A 107 1.13 -6.74 8.60
CA LYS A 107 1.79 -8.05 8.77
C LYS A 107 0.87 -9.22 8.40
N SER A 108 -0.41 -9.14 8.74
CA SER A 108 -1.39 -10.16 8.37
C SER A 108 -1.56 -10.22 6.84
N ASP A 109 -1.65 -9.07 6.19
CA ASP A 109 -1.78 -8.98 4.73
C ASP A 109 -0.52 -9.49 4.02
N GLU A 110 0.67 -9.13 4.53
CA GLU A 110 1.94 -9.64 4.03
C GLU A 110 2.02 -11.16 4.13
N ALA A 111 1.63 -11.74 5.27
CA ALA A 111 1.60 -13.18 5.46
C ALA A 111 0.64 -13.86 4.47
N GLN A 112 -0.52 -13.25 4.20
CA GLN A 112 -1.47 -13.75 3.23
C GLN A 112 -0.90 -13.68 1.80
N ILE A 113 -0.33 -12.55 1.38
CA ILE A 113 0.32 -12.39 0.08
C ILE A 113 1.42 -13.45 -0.07
N ASN A 114 2.30 -13.62 0.92
CA ASN A 114 3.36 -14.61 0.91
C ASN A 114 2.84 -16.05 0.75
N LYS A 115 1.74 -16.39 1.42
CA LYS A 115 1.08 -17.71 1.26
C LYS A 115 0.59 -17.92 -0.17
N TYR A 116 -0.02 -16.91 -0.79
CA TYR A 116 -0.45 -16.97 -2.19
C TYR A 116 0.74 -17.08 -3.15
N THR A 117 1.78 -16.27 -2.96
CA THR A 117 2.99 -16.31 -3.78
C THR A 117 3.65 -17.67 -3.75
N ARG A 118 3.83 -18.26 -2.55
CA ARG A 118 4.41 -19.61 -2.38
C ARG A 118 3.54 -20.67 -3.07
N LYS A 119 2.21 -20.59 -2.93
CA LYS A 119 1.29 -21.50 -3.62
C LYS A 119 1.39 -21.39 -5.15
N LEU A 120 1.50 -20.17 -5.68
CA LEU A 120 1.66 -19.94 -7.12
C LEU A 120 2.99 -20.49 -7.64
N LEU A 121 4.08 -20.29 -6.89
CA LEU A 121 5.41 -20.78 -7.23
C LEU A 121 5.60 -22.29 -7.02
N GLY A 122 4.64 -22.98 -6.40
CA GLY A 122 4.74 -24.41 -6.06
C GLY A 122 5.71 -24.69 -4.91
N VAL A 123 5.97 -23.70 -4.06
CA VAL A 123 6.88 -23.83 -2.91
C VAL A 123 6.17 -24.56 -1.76
N PRO A 124 6.80 -25.59 -1.13
CA PRO A 124 6.22 -26.26 0.02
C PRO A 124 5.98 -25.30 1.21
N PRO A 125 4.87 -25.43 1.94
CA PRO A 125 4.53 -24.52 3.04
C PRO A 125 5.51 -24.56 4.21
N GLY A 126 6.24 -25.67 4.39
CA GLY A 126 7.27 -25.82 5.43
C GLY A 126 8.66 -25.33 5.03
N LEU A 127 8.83 -24.81 3.80
CA LEU A 127 10.14 -24.31 3.36
C LEU A 127 10.43 -22.96 4.03
N SER A 128 11.48 -22.93 4.86
CA SER A 128 11.92 -21.70 5.49
C SER A 128 12.49 -20.72 4.46
N ASP A 129 12.36 -19.43 4.76
CA ASP A 129 12.87 -18.38 3.88
C ASP A 129 14.41 -18.47 3.72
N VAL A 130 15.09 -18.81 4.82
CA VAL A 130 16.54 -19.08 4.83
C VAL A 130 16.90 -20.18 3.84
N ALA A 131 16.09 -21.25 3.73
CA ALA A 131 16.35 -22.31 2.77
C ALA A 131 16.20 -21.82 1.32
N MET A 132 15.23 -20.96 1.02
CA MET A 132 15.03 -20.38 -0.32
C MET A 132 16.19 -19.49 -0.78
N TYR A 133 16.74 -18.68 0.11
CA TYR A 133 17.84 -17.76 -0.21
C TYR A 133 19.24 -18.35 0.04
N SER A 134 19.33 -19.57 0.55
CA SER A 134 20.62 -20.19 0.81
C SER A 134 21.32 -20.58 -0.49
N ARG A 135 22.61 -20.23 -0.60
CA ARG A 135 23.47 -20.68 -1.72
C ARG A 135 23.81 -22.17 -1.66
N LYS A 136 23.61 -22.80 -0.49
CA LYS A 136 23.99 -24.19 -0.20
C LYS A 136 22.82 -25.19 -0.19
N ALA A 137 21.55 -24.75 -0.19
CA ALA A 137 20.44 -25.69 -0.27
C ALA A 137 20.34 -26.37 -1.64
N LYS A 138 19.73 -27.57 -1.64
CA LYS A 138 19.40 -28.32 -2.86
C LYS A 138 18.35 -27.61 -3.73
N LEU A 139 17.42 -26.88 -3.10
CA LEU A 139 16.43 -26.05 -3.77
C LEU A 139 16.97 -24.62 -3.86
N LYS A 140 17.67 -24.31 -4.96
CA LYS A 140 18.12 -22.95 -5.25
C LYS A 140 17.09 -22.29 -6.15
N LEU A 141 16.57 -21.14 -5.74
CA LEU A 141 15.93 -20.26 -6.73
C LEU A 141 16.98 -19.86 -7.77
N PRO A 142 16.65 -19.80 -9.06
CA PRO A 142 17.54 -19.27 -10.09
C PRO A 142 17.60 -17.74 -9.99
N VAL A 143 18.00 -17.23 -8.82
CA VAL A 143 18.40 -15.83 -8.65
C VAL A 143 19.82 -15.76 -9.19
N LYS A 144 19.96 -15.77 -10.52
CA LYS A 144 21.17 -15.20 -11.10
C LYS A 144 21.10 -13.74 -10.66
N ALA A 145 21.95 -13.37 -9.70
CA ALA A 145 22.24 -11.97 -9.50
C ALA A 145 22.74 -11.49 -10.85
N ASP A 146 21.93 -10.73 -11.58
CA ASP A 146 22.44 -9.99 -12.73
C ASP A 146 23.53 -9.08 -12.16
N GLU A 147 24.75 -9.53 -12.41
CA GLU A 147 26.01 -8.90 -12.07
C GLU A 147 26.13 -7.61 -12.87
N LYS A 148 25.40 -6.58 -12.44
CA LYS A 148 25.62 -5.18 -12.83
C LYS A 148 25.36 -4.25 -11.65
N LEU A 149 25.96 -4.54 -10.50
CA LEU A 149 26.35 -3.45 -9.61
C LEU A 149 27.59 -2.81 -10.23
N PRO A 150 27.61 -1.50 -10.54
CA PRO A 150 28.81 -0.85 -11.03
C PRO A 150 29.92 -1.05 -9.99
N LYS A 151 31.02 -1.67 -10.42
CA LYS A 151 32.21 -1.84 -9.59
C LYS A 151 32.64 -0.43 -9.11
N PRO A 152 32.90 -0.22 -7.81
CA PRO A 152 33.42 1.06 -7.36
C PRO A 152 34.74 1.31 -8.08
N LEU A 153 34.87 2.51 -8.67
CA LEU A 153 36.09 2.97 -9.33
C LEU A 153 37.24 2.94 -8.32
N THR A 154 38.00 1.84 -8.32
CA THR A 154 39.30 1.78 -7.67
C THR A 154 40.21 2.76 -8.40
N LYS A 155 40.53 3.86 -7.70
CA LYS A 155 41.46 4.92 -8.11
C LYS A 155 42.69 4.32 -8.80
N GLN A 156 42.95 4.75 -10.03
CA GLN A 156 44.24 4.55 -10.68
C GLN A 156 45.32 5.18 -9.79
N LYS A 157 46.29 4.37 -9.38
CA LYS A 157 47.52 4.85 -8.76
C LYS A 157 48.27 5.70 -9.79
N SER A 158 48.43 6.99 -9.49
CA SER A 158 49.38 7.87 -10.16
C SER A 158 50.79 7.36 -9.89
N THR A 159 51.41 6.72 -10.88
CA THR A 159 52.86 6.51 -10.91
C THR A 159 53.50 7.78 -11.44
N SER A 160 54.00 8.60 -10.52
CA SER A 160 54.99 9.65 -10.79
C SER A 160 56.39 9.02 -10.84
N ARG A 161 57.05 9.10 -11.98
CA ARG A 161 58.51 9.17 -12.14
C ARG A 161 58.82 10.13 -13.25
#